data_AF-A0A8C0BRD5-F1
#
_entry.id   AF-A0A8C0BRD5-F1
#
_cell.length_a   1.000
_cell.length_b   1.000
_cell.length_c   1.000
_cell.angle_alpha   90.00
_cell.angle_beta   90.00
_cell.angle_gamma   90.00
#
_symmetry.space_group_name_H-M   'P 1'
#
loop_
_entity.id
_entity.type
_entity.pdbx_description
1 polymer ?
#
loop_
_entity_poly.entity_id
_entity_poly.type
_entity_poly.pdbx_seq_one_letter_code
_entity_poly.pdbx_strand_id
1 'polypeptide(L)'
;MSEFRIHHDVNELLSLLRVHGGEGAEVYIDLLQKNRTPYVTTTVSAHSAKVKIAEFSRTPEDFLKKYDELKSKNTRHLDSLVYLLSKLTEDKETLQYLQQNAKERAELAANAATSVSTNFSIPSSTSKISLQELEELRKQLGSVTANSSVQQCQKPGARVGKSFGL
;
A
#
# COMPACT_ATOMS: atom_id res chain seq x y z
N MET A 1 -19.20 -8.10 1.71
CA MET A 1 -18.15 -7.48 0.87
C MET A 1 -18.67 -7.33 -0.55
N SER A 2 -18.62 -6.14 -1.16
CA SER A 2 -18.86 -5.98 -2.60
C SER A 2 -17.65 -6.50 -3.38
N GLU A 3 -17.85 -6.86 -4.64
CA GLU A 3 -16.77 -7.30 -5.56
C GLU A 3 -15.72 -6.18 -5.72
N PHE A 4 -16.14 -4.95 -5.94
CA PHE A 4 -15.24 -3.78 -5.97
C PHE A 4 -14.31 -3.65 -4.75
N ARG A 5 -14.79 -4.01 -3.56
CA ARG A 5 -13.96 -3.96 -2.35
C ARG A 5 -12.86 -5.00 -2.38
N ILE A 6 -13.15 -6.24 -2.80
CA ILE A 6 -12.10 -7.28 -2.82
C ILE A 6 -11.04 -6.97 -3.88
N HIS A 7 -11.43 -6.44 -5.04
CA HIS A 7 -10.47 -6.00 -6.06
C HIS A 7 -9.60 -4.85 -5.55
N HIS A 8 -10.21 -3.86 -4.90
CA HIS A 8 -9.48 -2.73 -4.33
C HIS A 8 -8.50 -3.18 -3.25
N ASP A 9 -8.97 -3.94 -2.25
CA ASP A 9 -8.17 -4.37 -1.11
C ASP A 9 -6.98 -5.25 -1.54
N VAL A 10 -7.16 -6.13 -2.55
CA VAL A 10 -6.08 -6.95 -3.10
C VAL A 10 -5.05 -6.11 -3.85
N ASN A 11 -5.50 -5.17 -4.69
CA ASN A 11 -4.59 -4.29 -5.42
C ASN A 11 -3.82 -3.36 -4.48
N GLU A 12 -4.49 -2.83 -3.45
CA GLU A 12 -3.85 -2.02 -2.42
C GLU A 12 -2.80 -2.84 -1.67
N LEU A 13 -3.12 -4.08 -1.28
CA LEU A 13 -2.18 -4.97 -0.60
C LEU A 13 -0.93 -5.26 -1.46
N LEU A 14 -1.11 -5.62 -2.73
CA LEU A 14 0.02 -5.88 -3.63
C LEU A 14 0.88 -4.63 -3.86
N SER A 15 0.25 -3.45 -3.96
CA SER A 15 0.95 -2.17 -4.06
C SER A 15 1.78 -1.89 -2.81
N LEU A 16 1.20 -2.08 -1.61
CA LEU A 16 1.87 -1.89 -0.34
C LEU A 16 3.06 -2.85 -0.17
N LEU A 17 2.92 -4.08 -0.64
CA LEU A 17 3.98 -5.09 -0.60
C LEU A 17 5.00 -4.95 -1.75
N ARG A 18 4.81 -4.02 -2.68
CA ARG A 18 5.69 -3.80 -3.84
C ARG A 18 5.93 -5.07 -4.65
N VAL A 19 4.89 -5.90 -4.80
CA VAL A 19 4.95 -7.09 -5.64
C VAL A 19 4.87 -6.63 -7.09
N HIS A 20 6.02 -6.59 -7.76
CA HIS A 20 6.13 -6.22 -9.18
C HIS A 20 6.47 -7.47 -9.99
N GLY A 21 5.50 -7.97 -10.76
CA GLY A 21 5.60 -9.23 -11.51
C GLY A 21 5.07 -10.44 -10.73
N GLY A 22 4.30 -11.28 -11.41
CA GLY A 22 3.58 -12.44 -10.84
C GLY A 22 2.34 -12.79 -11.67
N GLU A 23 1.49 -13.72 -11.18
CA GLU A 23 0.25 -14.12 -11.87
C GLU A 23 -0.85 -13.03 -11.90
N GLY A 24 -0.61 -11.87 -11.29
CA GLY A 24 -1.53 -10.73 -11.25
C GLY A 24 -2.55 -10.79 -10.10
N ALA A 25 -3.18 -9.66 -9.81
CA ALA A 25 -4.17 -9.54 -8.72
C ALA A 25 -5.37 -10.49 -8.90
N GLU A 26 -5.74 -10.78 -10.16
CA GLU A 26 -6.92 -11.56 -10.52
C GLU A 26 -6.88 -12.99 -9.96
N VAL A 27 -5.71 -13.64 -9.93
CA VAL A 27 -5.61 -15.01 -9.38
C VAL A 27 -5.91 -15.01 -7.88
N TYR A 28 -5.42 -14.01 -7.14
CA TYR A 28 -5.68 -13.89 -5.71
C TYR A 28 -7.13 -13.50 -5.44
N ILE A 29 -7.71 -12.62 -6.26
CA ILE A 29 -9.12 -12.25 -6.20
C ILE A 29 -9.99 -13.49 -6.38
N ASP A 30 -9.75 -14.29 -7.43
CA ASP A 30 -10.46 -15.53 -7.71
C ASP A 30 -10.34 -16.53 -6.55
N LEU A 31 -9.13 -16.70 -6.01
CA LEU A 31 -8.87 -17.59 -4.88
C LEU A 31 -9.67 -17.14 -3.65
N LEU A 32 -9.65 -15.85 -3.33
CA LEU A 32 -10.38 -15.29 -2.20
C LEU A 32 -11.89 -15.40 -2.41
N GLN A 33 -12.40 -15.15 -3.62
CA GLN A 33 -13.82 -15.32 -3.93
C GLN A 33 -14.26 -16.78 -3.82
N LYS A 34 -13.44 -17.75 -4.26
CA LYS A 34 -13.70 -19.20 -4.12
C LYS A 34 -13.67 -19.67 -2.66
N ASN A 35 -12.80 -19.08 -1.84
CA ASN A 35 -12.67 -19.40 -0.41
C ASN A 35 -13.53 -18.51 0.49
N ARG A 36 -14.27 -17.56 -0.09
CA ARG A 36 -15.28 -16.76 0.60
C ARG A 36 -16.42 -17.69 0.97
N THR A 37 -16.29 -18.34 2.12
CA THR A 37 -17.19 -19.34 2.70
C THR A 37 -18.64 -19.18 2.23
N PRO A 38 -19.15 -20.03 1.31
CA PRO A 38 -20.57 -20.03 0.93
C PRO A 38 -21.46 -20.69 2.00
N TYR A 39 -20.88 -21.54 2.84
CA TYR A 39 -21.60 -22.36 3.82
C TYR A 39 -21.32 -21.90 5.24
N VAL A 40 -22.08 -20.88 5.64
CA VAL A 40 -22.20 -20.41 7.03
C VAL A 40 -23.13 -21.38 7.79
N THR A 41 -22.70 -22.61 8.01
CA THR A 41 -23.37 -23.52 8.98
C THR A 41 -22.58 -23.69 10.27
N THR A 42 -21.38 -23.11 10.38
CA THR A 42 -20.52 -23.28 11.58
C THR A 42 -19.84 -22.00 12.08
N THR A 43 -20.23 -20.81 11.60
CA THR A 43 -19.85 -19.56 12.28
C THR A 43 -20.66 -19.43 13.56
N VAL A 44 -20.32 -20.21 14.57
CA VAL A 44 -20.67 -19.88 15.96
C VAL A 44 -20.01 -18.53 16.21
N SER A 45 -20.83 -17.48 16.26
CA SER A 45 -20.33 -16.14 16.56
C SER A 45 -19.56 -16.22 17.88
N ALA A 46 -18.42 -15.53 17.98
CA ALA A 46 -17.62 -15.51 19.21
C ALA A 46 -18.48 -15.09 20.42
N HIS A 47 -19.52 -14.28 20.18
CA HIS A 47 -20.54 -13.93 21.16
C HIS A 47 -21.36 -15.15 21.60
N SER A 48 -21.92 -15.93 20.68
CA SER A 48 -22.66 -17.18 20.99
C SER A 48 -21.80 -18.20 21.72
N ALA A 49 -20.51 -18.29 21.41
CA ALA A 49 -19.57 -19.13 22.13
C ALA A 49 -19.36 -18.65 23.56
N LYS A 50 -19.18 -17.33 23.77
CA LYS A 50 -19.10 -16.74 25.12
C LYS A 50 -20.38 -16.98 25.92
N VAL A 51 -21.56 -16.81 25.31
CA VAL A 51 -22.85 -17.09 25.97
C VAL A 51 -22.93 -18.54 26.42
N LYS A 52 -22.61 -19.50 25.54
CA LYS A 52 -22.56 -20.91 25.93
C LYS A 52 -21.57 -21.19 27.04
N ILE A 53 -20.34 -20.66 26.99
CA ILE A 53 -19.37 -20.87 28.07
C ILE A 53 -19.94 -20.34 29.39
N ALA A 54 -20.61 -19.18 29.38
CA ALA A 54 -21.24 -18.61 30.57
C ALA A 54 -22.38 -19.48 31.10
N GLU A 55 -23.23 -20.03 30.24
CA GLU A 55 -24.32 -20.94 30.64
C GLU A 55 -23.82 -22.20 31.35
N PHE A 56 -22.63 -22.70 31.01
CA PHE A 56 -22.03 -23.90 31.59
C PHE A 56 -20.97 -23.62 32.67
N SER A 57 -20.70 -22.34 32.97
CA SER A 57 -19.72 -21.94 33.99
C SER A 57 -20.43 -21.58 35.29
N ARG A 58 -20.00 -22.19 36.40
CA ARG A 58 -20.58 -21.92 37.72
C ARG A 58 -19.90 -20.74 38.41
N THR A 59 -18.67 -20.41 38.02
CA THR A 59 -17.88 -19.29 38.53
C THR A 59 -17.23 -18.51 37.38
N PRO A 60 -16.87 -17.23 37.60
CA PRO A 60 -16.11 -16.43 36.64
C PRO A 60 -14.75 -17.06 36.27
N GLU A 61 -14.12 -17.76 37.20
CA GLU A 61 -12.82 -18.41 37.00
C GLU A 61 -12.93 -19.62 36.06
N ASP A 62 -14.01 -20.41 36.21
CA ASP A 62 -14.31 -21.54 35.32
C ASP A 62 -14.57 -21.05 33.88
N PHE A 63 -15.28 -19.93 33.75
CA PHE A 63 -15.50 -19.27 32.47
C PHE A 63 -14.18 -18.88 31.80
N LEU A 64 -13.31 -18.17 32.53
CA LEU A 64 -12.03 -17.71 32.02
C LEU A 64 -11.14 -18.88 31.59
N LYS A 65 -11.04 -19.90 32.45
CA LYS A 65 -10.27 -21.12 32.16
C LYS A 65 -10.77 -21.80 30.88
N LYS A 66 -12.09 -21.94 30.71
CA LYS A 66 -12.68 -22.58 29.53
C LYS A 66 -12.53 -21.71 28.28
N TYR A 67 -12.66 -20.40 28.42
CA TYR A 67 -12.46 -19.44 27.33
C TYR A 67 -11.03 -19.46 26.82
N ASP A 68 -10.03 -19.46 27.70
CA ASP A 68 -8.61 -19.54 27.34
C ASP A 68 -8.23 -20.91 26.76
N GLU A 69 -8.83 -21.99 27.26
CA GLU A 69 -8.71 -23.33 26.68
C GLU A 69 -9.25 -23.37 25.23
N LEU A 70 -10.42 -22.78 24.97
CA LEU A 70 -10.96 -22.72 23.61
C LEU A 70 -10.14 -21.80 22.69
N LYS A 71 -9.67 -20.66 23.21
CA LYS A 71 -8.80 -19.72 22.51
C LYS A 71 -7.48 -20.35 22.09
N SER A 72 -6.89 -21.19 22.95
CA SER A 72 -5.64 -21.92 22.66
C SER A 72 -5.83 -23.11 21.70
N LYS A 73 -7.02 -23.71 21.66
CA LYS A 73 -7.31 -24.90 20.83
C LYS A 73 -7.94 -24.61 19.48
N ASN A 74 -8.58 -23.46 19.30
CA ASN A 74 -9.26 -23.12 18.05
C ASN A 74 -9.29 -21.61 17.80
N THR A 75 -8.21 -21.11 17.18
CA THR A 75 -8.07 -19.71 16.80
C THR A 75 -9.12 -19.26 15.78
N ARG A 76 -9.83 -20.19 15.11
CA ARG A 76 -10.90 -19.91 14.13
C ARG A 76 -12.15 -19.28 14.75
N HIS A 77 -12.30 -19.37 16.08
CA HIS A 77 -13.37 -18.71 16.84
C HIS A 77 -12.94 -17.36 17.42
N LEU A 78 -11.68 -16.96 17.22
CA LEU A 78 -11.22 -15.62 17.53
C LEU A 78 -11.66 -14.67 16.43
N ASP A 79 -11.58 -13.37 16.72
CA ASP A 79 -11.79 -12.33 15.73
C ASP A 79 -10.94 -12.63 14.47
N SER A 80 -11.50 -12.38 13.28
CA SER A 80 -10.86 -12.75 12.02
C SER A 80 -9.46 -12.15 11.87
N LEU A 81 -9.23 -10.95 12.43
CA LEU A 81 -7.91 -10.33 12.47
C LEU A 81 -6.95 -11.12 13.39
N VAL A 82 -7.41 -11.52 14.57
CA VAL A 82 -6.60 -12.30 15.52
C VAL A 82 -6.26 -13.68 14.97
N TYR A 83 -7.21 -14.33 14.30
CA TYR A 83 -6.96 -15.60 13.60
C TYR A 83 -5.91 -15.43 12.50
N LEU A 84 -6.05 -14.40 11.66
CA LEU A 84 -5.09 -14.10 10.61
C LEU A 84 -3.69 -13.84 11.18
N LEU A 85 -3.57 -13.01 12.21
CA LEU A 85 -2.29 -12.73 12.87
C LEU A 85 -1.67 -14.01 13.45
N SER A 86 -2.45 -14.89 14.07
CA SER A 86 -1.97 -16.19 14.54
C SER A 86 -1.36 -17.00 13.39
N LYS A 87 -2.03 -17.06 12.23
CA LYS A 87 -1.53 -17.80 11.07
C LYS A 87 -0.28 -17.16 10.46
N LEU A 88 -0.22 -15.83 10.41
CA LEU A 88 0.98 -15.12 9.97
C LEU A 88 2.18 -15.37 10.89
N THR A 89 1.97 -15.54 12.19
CA THR A 89 3.06 -15.86 13.13
C THR A 89 3.54 -17.31 13.08
N GLU A 90 2.72 -18.23 12.55
CA GLU A 90 3.09 -19.64 12.37
C GLU A 90 4.02 -19.83 11.15
N ASP A 91 3.88 -18.97 10.13
CA ASP A 91 4.69 -19.01 8.91
C ASP A 91 5.95 -18.14 9.03
N LYS A 92 7.10 -18.80 9.18
CA LYS A 92 8.40 -18.15 9.36
C LYS A 92 8.85 -17.37 8.14
N GLU A 93 8.55 -17.83 6.93
CA GLU A 93 9.00 -17.17 5.70
C GLU A 93 8.27 -15.84 5.52
N THR A 94 6.94 -15.89 5.66
CA THR A 94 6.10 -14.68 5.62
C THR A 94 6.51 -13.69 6.71
N LEU A 95 6.77 -14.16 7.93
CA LEU A 95 7.18 -13.29 9.04
C LEU A 95 8.52 -12.59 8.79
N GLN A 96 9.52 -13.32 8.26
CA GLN A 96 10.81 -12.72 7.89
C GLN A 96 10.66 -11.68 6.78
N TYR A 97 9.85 -11.98 5.76
CA TYR A 97 9.57 -11.04 4.68
C TYR A 97 8.94 -9.74 5.20
N LEU A 98 7.92 -9.84 6.05
CA LEU A 98 7.24 -8.69 6.65
C LEU A 98 8.19 -7.85 7.52
N GLN A 99 9.06 -8.49 8.30
CA GLN A 99 10.08 -7.80 9.11
C GLN A 99 11.08 -7.05 8.23
N GLN A 100 11.57 -7.68 7.17
CA GLN A 100 12.49 -7.07 6.22
C GLN A 100 11.84 -5.89 5.49
N ASN A 101 10.59 -6.06 5.03
CA ASN A 101 9.82 -4.97 4.41
C ASN A 101 9.64 -3.78 5.36
N ALA A 102 9.29 -4.03 6.63
CA ALA A 102 9.15 -2.97 7.63
C ALA A 102 10.46 -2.20 7.87
N LYS A 103 11.59 -2.93 7.93
CA LYS A 103 12.92 -2.35 8.07
C LYS A 103 13.29 -1.47 6.87
N GLU A 104 13.13 -1.98 5.65
CA GLU A 104 13.40 -1.21 4.42
C GLU A 104 12.53 0.04 4.32
N ARG A 105 11.26 -0.02 4.77
CA ARG A 105 10.38 1.16 4.83
C ARG A 105 10.87 2.20 5.82
N ALA A 106 11.33 1.78 7.00
CA ALA A 106 11.90 2.69 7.99
C ALA A 106 13.17 3.37 7.45
N GLU A 107 14.04 2.62 6.78
CA GLU A 107 15.25 3.13 6.15
C GLU A 107 14.96 4.11 5.00
N LEU A 108 14.01 3.80 4.12
CA LEU A 108 13.57 4.69 3.04
C LEU A 108 12.94 5.98 3.58
N ALA A 109 12.15 5.90 4.66
CA ALA A 109 11.58 7.08 5.30
C ALA A 109 12.65 7.96 5.95
N ALA A 110 13.65 7.36 6.60
CA ALA A 110 14.80 8.06 7.17
C ALA A 110 15.67 8.72 6.08
N ASN A 111 15.89 8.02 4.96
CA ASN A 111 16.67 8.55 3.83
C ASN A 111 15.93 9.66 3.10
N ALA A 112 14.60 9.60 2.99
CA ALA A 112 13.79 10.70 2.46
C ALA A 112 13.84 11.94 3.37
N ALA A 113 13.79 11.76 4.70
CA ALA A 113 13.99 12.84 5.66
C ALA A 113 15.39 13.47 5.57
N THR A 114 16.41 12.66 5.27
CA THR A 114 17.80 13.13 5.06
C THR A 114 17.97 13.83 3.71
N SER A 115 17.24 13.41 2.67
CA SER A 115 17.27 14.02 1.33
C SER A 115 16.50 15.35 1.25
N VAL A 116 15.52 15.56 2.14
CA VAL A 116 14.87 16.87 2.35
C VAL A 116 15.78 17.84 3.13
N SER A 117 16.84 17.33 3.76
CA SER A 117 17.98 18.13 4.21
C SER A 117 18.99 18.34 3.06
N THR A 118 18.51 18.81 1.90
CA THR A 118 19.38 19.53 0.97
C THR A 118 19.67 20.89 1.59
N ASN A 119 20.69 20.94 2.44
CA ASN A 119 21.60 22.06 2.68
C ASN A 119 21.07 23.50 2.46
N PHE A 120 19.93 23.87 3.04
CA PHE A 120 19.72 25.27 3.42
C PHE A 120 20.51 25.55 4.70
N SER A 121 21.84 25.46 4.58
CA SER A 121 22.70 26.24 5.44
C SER A 121 22.46 27.69 5.04
N ILE A 122 21.73 28.42 5.87
CA ILE A 122 21.68 29.88 5.80
C ILE A 122 23.12 30.32 6.09
N PRO A 123 23.90 30.84 5.12
CA PRO A 123 25.16 31.42 5.47
C PRO A 123 24.85 32.66 6.31
N SER A 124 25.19 32.59 7.59
CA SER A 124 25.33 33.75 8.46
C SER A 124 26.52 34.56 7.92
N SER A 125 26.28 35.35 6.88
CA SER A 125 27.17 36.42 6.46
C SER A 125 26.40 37.36 5.56
N THR A 126 26.39 38.62 5.94
CA THR A 126 26.06 39.78 5.11
C THR A 126 27.03 39.85 3.93
N SER A 127 26.86 38.99 2.92
CA SER A 127 27.65 39.04 1.70
C SER A 127 26.81 39.66 0.60
N LYS A 128 27.16 40.91 0.26
CA LYS A 128 26.61 41.64 -0.87
C LYS A 128 26.89 40.81 -2.14
N ILE A 129 25.88 40.12 -2.64
CA ILE A 129 25.88 39.50 -3.97
C ILE A 129 26.40 40.51 -4.99
N SER A 130 27.41 40.13 -5.76
CA SER A 130 28.00 41.01 -6.76
C SER A 130 27.07 41.13 -7.98
N LEU A 131 27.04 42.29 -8.65
CA LEU A 131 26.25 42.48 -9.87
C LEU A 131 26.63 41.50 -10.98
N GLN A 132 27.88 41.02 -10.98
CA GLN A 132 28.38 40.04 -11.95
C GLN A 132 27.75 38.66 -11.74
N GLU A 133 27.64 38.20 -10.49
CA GLU A 133 26.93 36.95 -10.17
C GLU A 133 25.43 37.03 -10.49
N LEU A 134 24.82 38.20 -10.30
CA LEU A 134 23.41 38.40 -10.62
C LEU A 134 23.13 38.28 -12.13
N GLU A 135 24.05 38.77 -12.97
CA GLU A 135 23.94 38.66 -14.43
C GLU A 135 24.18 37.23 -14.91
N GLU A 136 25.11 36.51 -14.27
CA GLU A 136 25.37 35.10 -14.57
C GLU A 136 24.15 34.22 -14.23
N LEU A 137 23.49 34.49 -13.11
CA LEU A 137 22.23 33.81 -12.73
C LEU A 137 21.09 34.09 -13.72
N ARG A 138 20.94 35.34 -14.19
CA ARG A 138 19.95 35.69 -15.21
C ARG A 138 20.22 34.96 -16.53
N LYS A 139 21.49 34.86 -16.94
CA LYS A 139 21.90 34.14 -18.15
C LYS A 139 21.60 32.64 -18.05
N GLN A 140 21.86 32.03 -16.90
CA GLN A 140 21.54 30.62 -16.67
C GLN A 140 20.03 30.35 -16.71
N LEU A 141 19.21 31.18 -16.04
CA LEU A 141 17.75 31.04 -16.06
C LEU A 141 17.15 31.26 -17.47
N GLY A 142 17.72 32.18 -18.26
CA GLY A 142 17.31 32.39 -19.65
C GLY A 142 17.57 31.20 -20.57
N SER A 143 18.69 30.48 -20.37
CA SER A 143 19.00 29.27 -21.17
C SER A 143 18.04 28.10 -20.90
N VAL A 144 17.57 27.93 -19.66
CA VAL A 144 16.65 26.85 -19.29
C VAL A 144 15.26 27.06 -19.87
N THR A 145 14.80 28.31 -19.95
CA THR A 145 13.47 28.64 -20.48
C THR A 145 13.41 28.66 -22.02
N ALA A 146 14.51 28.95 -22.72
CA ALA A 146 14.55 28.91 -24.19
C ALA A 146 14.57 27.47 -24.76
N ASN A 147 15.13 26.51 -24.03
CA ASN A 147 15.24 25.12 -24.49
C ASN A 147 13.93 24.33 -24.44
N SER A 148 12.88 24.83 -23.77
CA SER A 148 11.58 24.13 -23.67
C SER A 148 10.59 24.43 -24.81
N SER A 149 10.91 25.35 -25.73
CA SER A 149 9.97 25.82 -26.77
C SER A 149 10.30 25.40 -28.22
N VAL A 150 11.28 24.51 -28.44
CA VAL A 150 11.74 24.17 -29.81
C VAL A 150 11.83 22.65 -30.06
N GLN A 151 10.71 21.93 -29.96
CA GLN A 151 10.46 20.61 -30.59
C GLN A 151 8.97 20.28 -30.38
N GLN A 152 8.07 20.08 -31.36
CA GLN A 152 8.08 20.16 -32.81
C GLN A 152 6.61 20.04 -33.27
N CYS A 153 6.03 21.09 -33.84
CA CYS A 153 4.86 21.02 -34.72
C CYS A 153 5.36 21.22 -36.15
N GLN A 154 5.08 20.26 -37.05
CA GLN A 154 4.88 20.38 -38.52
C GLN A 154 5.45 19.19 -39.31
N LYS A 155 4.56 18.48 -40.01
CA LYS A 155 4.83 17.78 -41.28
C LYS A 155 4.12 18.57 -42.40
N PRO A 156 4.75 18.81 -43.56
CA PRO A 156 4.09 19.48 -44.68
C PRO A 156 3.57 18.50 -45.75
N GLY A 157 2.36 18.78 -46.26
CA GLY A 157 2.06 18.86 -47.70
C GLY A 157 1.72 17.58 -48.50
N ALA A 158 0.44 17.40 -48.84
CA ALA A 158 -0.01 17.08 -50.19
C ALA A 158 -1.52 17.38 -50.35
N ARG A 159 -1.84 18.41 -51.15
CA ARG A 159 -3.19 18.80 -51.58
C ARG A 159 -3.43 18.21 -52.96
N VAL A 160 -4.43 17.33 -53.12
CA VAL A 160 -5.23 17.22 -54.35
C VAL A 160 -6.67 16.93 -53.96
N GLY A 161 -7.52 17.95 -54.04
CA GLY A 161 -8.96 17.79 -54.12
C GLY A 161 -9.40 18.08 -55.55
N LYS A 162 -10.11 17.14 -56.17
CA LYS A 162 -10.96 17.38 -57.34
C LYS A 162 -12.31 16.70 -57.12
N SER A 163 -13.30 17.55 -56.87
CA SER A 163 -14.67 17.53 -57.39
C SER A 163 -15.44 16.20 -57.41
N PHE A 164 -16.46 16.10 -56.56
CA PHE A 164 -17.69 15.42 -56.92
C PHE A 164 -18.85 16.41 -56.78
N GLY A 165 -19.51 16.65 -57.91
CA GLY A 165 -20.82 17.29 -57.98
C GLY A 165 -21.81 16.25 -58.50
N LEU A 166 -23.03 16.33 -57.94
CA LEU A 166 -24.24 15.51 -58.17
C LEU A 166 -24.18 14.09 -57.60
#